data_AF-A0A3B8Q9J3-F1
#
_entry.id   AF-A0A3B8Q9J3-F1
#
_cell.length_a   1.000
_cell.length_b   1.000
_cell.length_c   1.000
_cell.angle_alpha   90.00
_cell.angle_beta   90.00
_cell.angle_gamma   90.00
#
_symmetry.space_group_name_H-M   'P 1'
#
loop_
_entity.id
_entity.type
_entity.pdbx_description
1 polymer ?
#
loop_
_entity_poly.entity_id
_entity_poly.type
_entity_poly.pdbx_seq_one_letter_code
_entity_poly.pdbx_strand_id
1 'polypeptide(L)'
;SGSGHLASFDRSKCEVLNGPTATGQHCPEGWMLHASPGPQFQGVTASGSADFHYYNWVDQFNTLGLGNDVPIVAGTGSDSMLAFLPETGEWIVMRVPFPLGFYTRLVDGRIDDPDAGWKGRGLWATYGTAANWHNEGGREQVPKAVHFQIRPDPLAR
;
A
#
# COMPACT_ATOMS: atom_id res chain seq x y z
N SER A 1 9.19 12.51 0.25
CA SER A 1 8.44 11.58 -0.61
C SER A 1 9.30 11.23 -1.81
N GLY A 2 9.18 10.01 -2.33
CA GLY A 2 9.85 9.58 -3.58
C GLY A 2 9.04 9.98 -4.82
N SER A 3 9.23 9.27 -5.92
CA SER A 3 8.55 9.50 -7.20
C SER A 3 7.09 8.97 -7.27
N GLY A 4 6.54 8.44 -6.18
CA GLY A 4 5.20 7.84 -6.17
C GLY A 4 5.12 6.51 -6.93
N HIS A 5 6.17 5.69 -6.86
CA HIS A 5 6.19 4.35 -7.45
C HIS A 5 6.37 3.27 -6.37
N LEU A 6 5.81 2.09 -6.62
CA LEU A 6 6.26 0.84 -6.03
C LEU A 6 7.29 0.22 -6.97
N ALA A 7 8.41 -0.26 -6.42
CA ALA A 7 9.45 -0.92 -7.20
C ALA A 7 9.36 -2.45 -7.03
N SER A 8 9.50 -3.17 -8.14
CA SER A 8 9.74 -4.62 -8.13
C SER A 8 11.11 -4.90 -8.72
N PHE A 9 11.77 -5.95 -8.21
CA PHE A 9 13.07 -6.38 -8.69
C PHE A 9 13.04 -7.86 -9.07
N ASP A 10 13.34 -8.15 -10.32
CA ASP A 10 13.43 -9.50 -10.86
C ASP A 10 14.89 -9.88 -11.09
N ARG A 11 15.44 -10.66 -10.16
CA ARG A 11 16.83 -11.11 -10.20
C ARG A 11 17.12 -12.03 -11.40
N SER A 12 16.12 -12.66 -12.01
CA SER A 12 16.33 -13.55 -13.15
C SER A 12 16.78 -12.81 -14.42
N LYS A 13 16.55 -11.50 -14.47
CA LYS A 13 16.99 -10.62 -15.57
C LYS A 13 18.45 -10.19 -15.45
N CYS A 14 19.08 -10.40 -14.30
CA CYS A 14 20.42 -9.91 -14.03
C CYS A 14 21.51 -10.75 -14.72
N GLU A 15 22.40 -10.10 -15.46
CA GLU A 15 23.58 -10.78 -16.04
C GLU A 15 24.60 -11.21 -14.98
N VAL A 16 24.87 -10.34 -13.99
CA VAL A 16 25.80 -10.60 -12.90
C VAL A 16 25.02 -10.96 -11.64
N LEU A 17 25.35 -12.12 -11.04
CA LEU A 17 24.60 -12.67 -9.90
C LEU A 17 25.41 -12.76 -8.60
N ASN A 18 26.74 -12.75 -8.70
CA ASN A 18 27.69 -12.88 -7.60
C ASN A 18 29.11 -12.56 -8.09
N GLY A 19 30.07 -12.48 -7.15
CA GLY A 19 31.48 -12.24 -7.45
C GLY A 19 31.90 -10.77 -7.30
N PRO A 20 33.17 -10.45 -7.60
CA PRO A 20 33.76 -9.13 -7.32
C PRO A 20 33.15 -7.99 -8.15
N THR A 21 32.46 -8.30 -9.25
CA THR A 21 31.78 -7.31 -10.11
C THR A 21 30.32 -7.06 -9.70
N ALA A 22 29.79 -7.76 -8.69
CA ALA A 22 28.43 -7.57 -8.19
C ALA A 22 28.33 -6.34 -7.26
N THR A 23 28.47 -5.14 -7.82
CA THR A 23 28.60 -3.85 -7.08
C THR A 23 27.26 -3.22 -6.63
N GLY A 24 26.14 -3.93 -6.79
CA GLY A 24 24.78 -3.42 -6.55
C GLY A 24 24.15 -2.61 -7.71
N GLN A 25 24.94 -2.05 -8.63
CA GLN A 25 24.45 -1.29 -9.80
C GLN A 25 24.41 -2.10 -11.11
N HIS A 26 24.77 -3.38 -11.05
CA HIS A 26 25.00 -4.24 -12.22
C HIS A 26 23.74 -4.86 -12.83
N CYS A 27 22.55 -4.56 -12.29
CA CYS A 27 21.28 -5.10 -12.78
C CYS A 27 20.18 -4.04 -12.89
N PRO A 28 20.36 -2.97 -13.69
CA PRO A 28 19.28 -2.02 -13.98
C PRO A 28 18.07 -2.69 -14.63
N GLU A 29 18.27 -3.72 -15.44
CA GLU A 29 17.25 -4.47 -16.18
C GLU A 29 16.29 -5.29 -15.30
N GLY A 30 16.70 -5.59 -14.06
CA GLY A 30 15.86 -6.27 -13.08
C GLY A 30 14.78 -5.37 -12.48
N TRP A 31 14.94 -4.05 -12.55
CA TRP A 31 14.02 -3.11 -11.92
C TRP A 31 12.81 -2.79 -12.80
N MET A 32 11.65 -2.72 -12.17
CA MET A 32 10.42 -2.17 -12.75
C MET A 32 9.75 -1.25 -11.74
N LEU A 33 9.27 -0.10 -12.21
CA LEU A 33 8.62 0.91 -11.39
C LEU A 33 7.15 1.01 -11.76
N HIS A 34 6.28 0.79 -10.79
CA HIS A 34 4.83 0.82 -10.92
C HIS A 34 4.32 2.12 -10.32
N ALA A 35 3.89 3.07 -11.16
CA ALA A 35 3.36 4.33 -10.68
C ALA A 35 2.05 4.08 -9.93
N SER A 36 1.94 4.59 -8.70
CA SER A 36 0.68 4.55 -7.98
C SER A 36 -0.35 5.47 -8.63
N PRO A 37 -1.65 5.14 -8.58
CA PRO A 37 -2.69 6.04 -9.06
C PRO A 37 -2.74 7.30 -8.18
N GLY A 38 -2.94 8.46 -8.81
CA GLY A 38 -3.05 9.71 -8.07
C GLY A 38 -2.82 10.95 -8.93
N PRO A 39 -3.00 12.14 -8.33
CA PRO A 39 -2.67 13.39 -9.01
C PRO A 39 -1.16 13.52 -9.21
N GLN A 40 -0.78 14.42 -10.12
CA GLN A 40 0.61 14.79 -10.40
C GLN A 40 0.75 16.31 -10.42
N PHE A 41 1.96 16.82 -10.16
CA PHE A 41 2.23 18.25 -10.24
C PHE A 41 2.09 18.77 -11.67
N GLN A 42 1.62 20.01 -11.80
CA GLN A 42 1.48 20.68 -13.09
C GLN A 42 2.83 20.77 -13.81
N GLY A 43 2.84 20.40 -15.10
CA GLY A 43 4.04 20.47 -15.95
C GLY A 43 5.02 19.31 -15.82
N VAL A 44 4.78 18.35 -14.92
CA VAL A 44 5.58 17.12 -14.84
C VAL A 44 5.16 16.17 -15.96
N THR A 45 6.13 15.75 -16.77
CA THR A 45 5.95 14.80 -17.88
C THR A 45 6.45 13.39 -17.55
N ALA A 46 7.29 13.25 -16.53
CA ALA A 46 7.74 11.95 -16.03
C ALA A 46 6.59 11.19 -15.35
N SER A 47 6.63 9.86 -15.39
CA SER A 47 5.67 9.03 -14.66
C SER A 47 5.80 9.21 -13.15
N GLY A 48 4.72 8.93 -12.43
CA GLY A 48 4.70 8.92 -10.97
C GLY A 48 3.43 9.51 -10.39
N SER A 49 3.43 9.73 -9.09
CA SER A 49 2.31 10.28 -8.33
C SER A 49 2.81 11.30 -7.32
N ALA A 50 1.99 12.32 -7.07
CA ALA A 50 2.21 13.30 -6.00
C ALA A 50 1.78 12.79 -4.61
N ASP A 51 1.29 11.55 -4.52
CA ASP A 51 0.94 10.94 -3.23
C ASP A 51 2.20 10.73 -2.35
N PHE A 52 1.97 10.69 -1.05
CA PHE A 52 2.98 10.39 -0.05
C PHE A 52 2.84 8.94 0.41
N HIS A 53 3.87 8.14 0.11
CA HIS A 53 3.94 6.75 0.56
C HIS A 53 4.96 6.59 1.67
N TYR A 54 4.48 6.51 2.93
CA TYR A 54 5.37 6.36 4.08
C TYR A 54 5.94 4.95 4.22
N TYR A 55 5.14 3.93 3.88
CA TYR A 55 5.46 2.53 4.13
C TYR A 55 4.95 1.62 3.03
N ASN A 56 5.72 0.57 2.75
CA ASN A 56 5.33 -0.55 1.93
C ASN A 56 5.41 -1.81 2.80
N TRP A 57 4.39 -2.64 2.71
CA TRP A 57 4.26 -3.91 3.41
C TRP A 57 3.81 -4.97 2.42
N VAL A 58 3.99 -6.26 2.72
CA VAL A 58 3.56 -7.37 1.86
C VAL A 58 2.61 -8.27 2.63
N ASP A 59 1.41 -8.47 2.09
CA ASP A 59 0.44 -9.43 2.61
C ASP A 59 0.81 -10.85 2.22
N GLN A 60 1.77 -11.43 2.93
CA GLN A 60 2.30 -12.77 2.65
C GLN A 60 1.26 -13.89 2.83
N PHE A 61 0.24 -13.65 3.66
CA PHE A 61 -0.65 -14.70 4.15
C PHE A 61 -2.11 -14.51 3.72
N ASN A 62 -2.36 -13.68 2.71
CA ASN A 62 -3.70 -13.40 2.22
C ASN A 62 -4.67 -12.96 3.34
N THR A 63 -4.18 -12.06 4.19
CA THR A 63 -4.94 -11.51 5.31
C THR A 63 -6.03 -10.54 4.81
N LEU A 64 -5.83 -9.86 3.68
CA LEU A 64 -6.84 -8.97 3.08
C LEU A 64 -7.85 -9.72 2.18
N GLY A 65 -7.52 -10.92 1.71
CA GLY A 65 -8.36 -11.69 0.79
C GLY A 65 -8.08 -11.46 -0.70
N LEU A 66 -6.98 -10.80 -1.05
CA LEU A 66 -6.58 -10.50 -2.43
C LEU A 66 -5.57 -11.48 -3.04
N GLY A 67 -5.15 -12.50 -2.28
CA GLY A 67 -4.08 -13.44 -2.66
C GLY A 67 -2.89 -13.36 -1.71
N ASN A 68 -1.93 -14.27 -1.91
CA ASN A 68 -0.66 -14.25 -1.17
C ASN A 68 0.31 -13.25 -1.83
N ASP A 69 1.25 -12.76 -1.04
CA ASP A 69 2.36 -11.90 -1.47
C ASP A 69 1.92 -10.60 -2.15
N VAL A 70 0.77 -10.06 -1.75
CA VAL A 70 0.22 -8.82 -2.31
C VAL A 70 0.90 -7.60 -1.65
N PRO A 71 1.63 -6.75 -2.39
CA PRO A 71 2.18 -5.53 -1.82
C PRO A 71 1.09 -4.52 -1.47
N ILE A 72 1.17 -3.98 -0.26
CA ILE A 72 0.32 -2.93 0.26
C ILE A 72 1.15 -1.68 0.50
N VAL A 73 0.71 -0.56 -0.06
CA VAL A 73 1.37 0.74 0.03
C VAL A 73 0.48 1.70 0.81
N ALA A 74 1.07 2.41 1.78
CA ALA A 74 0.38 3.48 2.49
C ALA A 74 0.13 4.68 1.55
N GLY A 75 -1.12 5.00 1.26
CA GLY A 75 -1.52 6.26 0.62
C GLY A 75 -1.65 7.36 1.67
N THR A 76 -0.55 7.69 2.34
CA THR A 76 -0.52 8.60 3.49
C THR A 76 -1.01 10.00 3.14
N GLY A 77 -0.77 10.47 1.91
CA GLY A 77 -1.25 11.77 1.42
C GLY A 77 -2.65 11.73 0.81
N SER A 78 -3.18 10.54 0.54
CA SER A 78 -4.45 10.33 -0.16
C SER A 78 -5.54 9.70 0.70
N ASP A 79 -5.31 9.56 2.00
CA ASP A 79 -6.20 8.89 2.96
C ASP A 79 -6.58 7.47 2.51
N SER A 80 -5.60 6.70 2.01
CA SER A 80 -5.88 5.35 1.48
C SER A 80 -4.82 4.30 1.81
N MET A 81 -5.22 3.03 1.65
CA MET A 81 -4.29 1.90 1.46
C MET A 81 -4.39 1.44 0.01
N LEU A 82 -3.26 1.17 -0.63
CA LEU A 82 -3.21 0.73 -2.02
C LEU A 82 -2.65 -0.68 -2.09
N ALA A 83 -3.40 -1.63 -2.63
CA ALA A 83 -2.90 -2.95 -2.96
C ALA A 83 -2.48 -2.99 -4.43
N PHE A 84 -1.28 -3.48 -4.72
CA PHE A 84 -0.81 -3.74 -6.08
C PHE A 84 -0.95 -5.22 -6.37
N LEU A 85 -1.63 -5.60 -7.46
CA LEU A 85 -1.74 -6.99 -7.88
C LEU A 85 -0.66 -7.29 -8.94
N PRO A 86 0.43 -7.99 -8.59
CA PRO A 86 1.57 -8.15 -9.51
C PRO A 86 1.23 -8.91 -10.80
N GLU A 87 0.24 -9.82 -10.73
CA GLU A 87 -0.18 -10.63 -11.88
C GLU A 87 -0.90 -9.82 -12.96
N THR A 88 -1.69 -8.82 -12.56
CA THR A 88 -2.48 -8.00 -13.49
C THR A 88 -1.89 -6.61 -13.71
N GLY A 89 -1.00 -6.15 -12.82
CA GLY A 89 -0.51 -4.78 -12.78
C GLY A 89 -1.54 -3.77 -12.27
N GLU A 90 -2.66 -4.25 -11.70
CA GLU A 90 -3.75 -3.40 -11.25
C GLU A 90 -3.53 -2.87 -9.83
N TRP A 91 -4.09 -1.70 -9.56
CA TRP A 91 -4.12 -1.08 -8.25
C TRP A 91 -5.53 -1.10 -7.67
N ILE A 92 -5.67 -1.64 -6.46
CA ILE A 92 -6.89 -1.53 -5.66
C ILE A 92 -6.67 -0.44 -4.62
N VAL A 93 -7.46 0.63 -4.70
CA VAL A 93 -7.36 1.78 -3.78
C VAL A 93 -8.48 1.73 -2.76
N MET A 94 -8.12 1.46 -1.51
CA MET A 94 -9.04 1.45 -0.37
C MET A 94 -9.00 2.80 0.33
N ARG A 95 -9.92 3.69 -0.05
CA ARG A 95 -10.00 5.06 0.49
C ARG A 95 -10.83 5.11 1.77
N VAL A 96 -10.30 5.79 2.79
CA VAL A 96 -11.10 6.22 3.95
C VAL A 96 -11.74 7.57 3.61
N PRO A 97 -13.08 7.69 3.69
CA PRO A 97 -13.76 8.90 3.27
C PRO A 97 -13.58 10.05 4.27
N PHE A 98 -13.51 11.27 3.74
CA PHE A 98 -13.77 12.48 4.53
C PHE A 98 -15.16 12.40 5.20
N PRO A 99 -15.33 12.85 6.46
CA PRO A 99 -14.37 13.57 7.33
C PRO A 99 -13.62 12.65 8.31
N LEU A 100 -13.48 11.35 8.04
CA LEU A 100 -12.89 10.43 9.02
C LEU A 100 -11.38 10.64 9.21
N GLY A 101 -10.69 11.08 8.15
CA GLY A 101 -9.24 11.28 8.09
C GLY A 101 -8.45 9.96 8.14
N PHE A 102 -7.36 9.84 7.39
CA PHE A 102 -6.56 8.62 7.38
C PHE A 102 -5.10 8.83 6.96
N TYR A 103 -4.38 9.60 7.78
CA TYR A 103 -2.93 9.73 7.68
C TYR A 103 -2.22 8.48 8.22
N THR A 104 -2.07 7.47 7.35
CA THR A 104 -1.50 6.16 7.70
C THR A 104 0.00 6.05 7.49
N ARG A 105 0.68 5.30 8.35
CA ARG A 105 2.13 5.03 8.27
C ARG A 105 2.49 3.57 8.43
N LEU A 106 1.60 2.75 8.98
CA LEU A 106 1.81 1.35 9.26
C LEU A 106 0.53 0.58 8.99
N VAL A 107 0.72 -0.67 8.58
CA VAL A 107 -0.36 -1.63 8.34
C VAL A 107 0.16 -3.01 8.69
N ASP A 108 -0.70 -3.82 9.30
CA ASP A 108 -0.46 -5.22 9.56
C ASP A 108 -1.73 -6.02 9.25
N GLY A 109 -1.53 -7.27 8.82
CA GLY A 109 -2.61 -8.22 8.56
C GLY A 109 -2.90 -9.10 9.77
N ARG A 110 -4.18 -9.44 9.97
CA ARG A 110 -4.60 -10.42 10.98
C ARG A 110 -5.66 -11.36 10.42
N ILE A 111 -5.52 -12.64 10.73
CA ILE A 111 -6.54 -13.67 10.52
C ILE A 111 -7.06 -14.04 11.91
N ASP A 112 -8.26 -13.59 12.21
CA ASP A 112 -8.97 -13.86 13.46
C ASP A 112 -9.63 -15.25 13.45
N ASP A 113 -10.19 -15.65 12.31
CA ASP A 113 -10.81 -16.96 12.10
C ASP A 113 -10.61 -17.40 10.64
N PRO A 114 -9.81 -18.45 10.37
CA PRO A 114 -9.57 -18.92 9.01
C PRO A 114 -10.84 -19.47 8.33
N ASP A 115 -11.81 -19.95 9.11
CA ASP A 115 -13.04 -20.60 8.64
C ASP A 115 -14.18 -19.58 8.40
N ALA A 116 -14.06 -18.35 8.92
CA ALA A 116 -15.05 -17.28 8.74
C ALA A 116 -14.93 -16.52 7.41
N GLY A 117 -14.11 -17.00 6.46
CA GLY A 117 -13.93 -16.41 5.14
C GLY A 117 -13.36 -14.99 5.19
N TRP A 118 -13.98 -14.05 4.46
CA TRP A 118 -13.54 -12.65 4.41
C TRP A 118 -13.78 -11.87 5.72
N LYS A 119 -14.68 -12.35 6.58
CA LYS A 119 -15.01 -11.69 7.85
C LYS A 119 -13.98 -11.97 8.94
N GLY A 120 -13.35 -13.13 8.90
CA GLY A 120 -12.35 -13.57 9.88
C GLY A 120 -10.95 -13.07 9.56
N ARG A 121 -10.78 -12.13 8.63
CA ARG A 121 -9.49 -11.60 8.23
C ARG A 121 -9.59 -10.13 7.83
N GLY A 122 -8.48 -9.41 7.88
CA GLY A 122 -8.39 -8.06 7.37
C GLY A 122 -7.06 -7.40 7.69
N LEU A 123 -6.92 -6.17 7.20
CA LEU A 123 -5.78 -5.30 7.52
C LEU A 123 -6.16 -4.29 8.59
N TRP A 124 -5.24 -4.06 9.51
CA TRP A 124 -5.33 -3.04 10.53
C TRP A 124 -4.26 -1.99 10.27
N ALA A 125 -4.70 -0.77 10.03
CA ALA A 125 -3.81 0.35 9.76
C ALA A 125 -3.99 1.43 10.82
N THR A 126 -2.89 2.06 11.21
CA THR A 126 -2.91 3.13 12.21
C THR A 126 -3.28 4.45 11.55
N TYR A 127 -4.30 5.13 12.05
CA TYR A 127 -4.45 6.57 11.82
C TYR A 127 -3.49 7.33 12.74
N GLY A 128 -2.32 7.69 12.21
CA GLY A 128 -1.14 8.09 12.98
C GLY A 128 -0.78 9.57 12.89
N THR A 129 -1.74 10.46 12.65
CA THR A 129 -1.43 11.90 12.66
C THR A 129 -1.03 12.37 14.07
N ALA A 130 0.01 13.18 14.15
CA ALA A 130 0.52 13.70 15.43
C ALA A 130 -0.42 14.76 16.03
N ALA A 131 -1.13 15.51 15.18
CA ALA A 131 -2.00 16.61 15.57
C ALA A 131 -3.46 16.26 15.29
N ASN A 132 -3.99 15.22 15.96
CA ASN A 132 -5.38 14.76 15.77
C ASN A 132 -6.40 15.89 15.93
N TRP A 133 -6.13 16.87 16.80
CA TRP A 133 -7.01 18.00 17.07
C TRP A 133 -7.14 19.04 15.95
N HIS A 134 -6.35 18.94 14.88
CA HIS A 134 -6.49 19.77 13.67
C HIS A 134 -7.48 19.20 12.65
N ASN A 135 -7.97 17.98 12.86
CA ASN A 135 -8.95 17.36 11.96
C ASN A 135 -10.39 17.69 12.38
N GLU A 136 -11.34 17.26 11.56
CA GLU A 136 -12.76 17.40 11.82
C GLU A 136 -13.11 16.79 13.19
N GLY A 137 -13.91 17.50 13.99
CA GLY A 137 -14.21 17.14 15.39
C GLY A 137 -13.21 17.69 16.42
N GLY A 138 -12.10 18.29 15.99
CA GLY A 138 -11.23 19.11 16.85
C GLY A 138 -10.61 18.33 18.02
N ARG A 139 -10.54 18.97 19.19
CA ARG A 139 -9.80 18.48 20.37
C ARG A 139 -10.22 17.11 20.90
N GLU A 140 -11.44 16.66 20.59
CA GLU A 140 -11.94 15.35 21.00
C GLU A 140 -11.46 14.20 20.09
N GLN A 141 -10.76 14.50 19.00
CA GLN A 141 -10.21 13.47 18.13
C GLN A 141 -9.06 12.71 18.80
N VAL A 142 -9.21 11.38 18.80
CA VAL A 142 -8.22 10.42 19.30
C VAL A 142 -7.60 9.63 18.15
N PRO A 143 -6.40 9.04 18.33
CA PRO A 143 -5.86 8.05 17.41
C PRO A 143 -6.84 6.89 17.19
N LYS A 144 -6.86 6.33 15.98
CA LYS A 144 -7.77 5.24 15.60
C LYS A 144 -6.98 4.13 14.91
N ALA A 145 -7.45 2.90 15.06
CA ALA A 145 -7.10 1.81 14.18
C ALA A 145 -8.22 1.66 13.14
N VAL A 146 -7.85 1.57 11.86
CA VAL A 146 -8.79 1.38 10.75
C VAL A 146 -8.69 -0.04 10.27
N HIS A 147 -9.82 -0.74 10.26
CA HIS A 147 -9.94 -2.12 9.80
C HIS A 147 -10.44 -2.14 8.36
N PHE A 148 -9.65 -2.72 7.46
CA PHE A 148 -10.02 -2.94 6.06
C PHE A 148 -10.37 -4.40 5.84
N GLN A 149 -11.54 -4.62 5.26
CA GLN A 149 -12.00 -5.93 4.81
C GLN A 149 -12.52 -5.83 3.39
N ILE A 150 -12.17 -6.80 2.56
CA ILE A 150 -12.64 -6.90 1.17
C ILE A 150 -13.53 -8.13 1.06
N ARG A 151 -14.72 -7.92 0.48
CA ARG A 151 -15.60 -9.02 0.14
C ARG A 151 -15.14 -9.66 -1.17
N PRO A 152 -15.26 -11.00 -1.31
CA PRO A 152 -14.95 -11.67 -2.57
C PRO A 152 -15.92 -11.26 -3.69
N ASP A 153 -17.16 -10.89 -3.32
CA ASP A 153 -18.17 -10.37 -4.23
C ASP A 153 -19.14 -9.41 -3.51
N PRO A 154 -19.89 -8.56 -4.23
CA PRO A 154 -20.79 -7.58 -3.62
C PRO A 154 -21.93 -8.17 -2.76
N LEU A 155 -22.31 -9.44 -3.00
CA LEU A 155 -23.41 -10.12 -2.35
C LEU A 155 -22.96 -11.00 -1.17
N ALA A 156 -21.65 -11.17 -0.96
CA ALA A 156 -21.09 -11.91 0.16
C ALA A 156 -21.61 -11.36 1.50
N ARG A 157 -22.19 -12.25 2.31
CA ARG A 157 -22.89 -11.90 3.56
C ARG A 157 -22.03 -12.05 4.79
#